data_AF-A0AAE0S3S1-F1
#
_entry.id   AF-A0AAE0S3S1-F1
#
_cell.length_a   1.000
_cell.length_b   1.000
_cell.length_c   1.000
_cell.angle_alpha   90.00
_cell.angle_beta   90.00
_cell.angle_gamma   90.00
#
_symmetry.space_group_name_H-M   'P 1'
#
loop_
_entity.id
_entity.type
_entity.pdbx_description
1 polymer ?
#
loop_
_entity_poly.entity_id
_entity_poly.type
_entity_poly.pdbx_seq_one_letter_code
_entity_poly.pdbx_strand_id
1 'polypeptide(L)'
;MMLNPLTQCRDSRIELVADICVKKEDYCGKKRPYIVNLYKISDGSKVYYFVGEIPYVLNTISMLHAKGSIVEVDLSFEVDRFLWTLQSVLTHRKHEDCKDTFHVIKFEAAFLVDTVLAQIKKDVSGIRGQNAKCALTPQAELINSHEGQTYELDAAIVFDDEVTADREIAQNISNALSKRKLKVSFGQPGKRKLDFLERSRWKIIVLSKESCLRPMCIFALSSSIEMNKIGVIPVLNGLMAKEIPEFMSWMSCISTNENYIDSLLNIMMGQELQMDHCLPRGNVYTGFVWGYILNYLPIPLLGKAPGSNIQPVGPDLTSRIKTTLRDKKIMCGCIRKLYLCIPKSCEDRKLDEADGVAKIGELEAVKIGVRPYQLAMYRIKSPDLPSGQVCFLAEQPAPTKHLFDISKQYRDVGISAKDLHNQSEEFCKSCAANIRNKVFIHDVGDLNSLCQFLFYDDETYNKADALIILKNVLKDAIMDDLAKNIEVVYQ
;
A
#
# COMPACT_ATOMS: atom_id res chain seq x y z
N MET A 1 -9.60 -5.83 -18.70
CA MET A 1 -10.19 -6.15 -17.39
C MET A 1 -9.32 -7.24 -16.77
N MET A 2 -8.41 -6.90 -15.85
CA MET A 2 -7.86 -7.94 -14.97
C MET A 2 -8.93 -8.23 -13.92
N LEU A 3 -9.93 -9.03 -14.33
CA LEU A 3 -10.87 -9.63 -13.40
C LEU A 3 -10.07 -10.45 -12.39
N ASN A 4 -10.60 -10.59 -11.18
CA ASN A 4 -10.07 -11.49 -10.16
C ASN A 4 -9.67 -12.83 -10.83
N PRO A 5 -8.39 -13.23 -10.84
CA PRO A 5 -7.95 -14.48 -11.47
C PRO A 5 -8.78 -15.71 -11.09
N LEU A 6 -9.37 -15.75 -9.89
CA LEU A 6 -10.29 -16.81 -9.47
C LEU A 6 -11.60 -16.81 -10.29
N THR A 7 -12.07 -15.64 -10.73
CA THR A 7 -13.25 -15.48 -11.60
C THR A 7 -12.95 -15.64 -13.09
N GLN A 8 -11.68 -15.54 -13.49
CA GLN A 8 -11.22 -15.78 -14.87
C GLN A 8 -10.63 -17.17 -15.07
N CYS A 9 -10.46 -17.94 -13.99
CA CYS A 9 -9.96 -19.30 -14.07
C CYS A 9 -10.92 -20.11 -14.97
N ARG A 10 -10.38 -20.64 -16.07
CA ARG A 10 -11.15 -21.48 -17.01
C ARG A 10 -11.19 -22.94 -16.59
N ASP A 11 -10.58 -23.28 -15.45
CA ASP A 11 -10.62 -24.62 -14.90
C ASP A 11 -12.02 -24.87 -14.30
N SER A 12 -12.74 -25.82 -14.88
CA SER A 12 -14.12 -26.16 -14.49
C SER A 12 -14.24 -26.70 -13.06
N ARG A 13 -13.11 -27.00 -12.40
CA ARG A 13 -13.09 -27.45 -11.02
C ARG A 13 -13.34 -26.32 -10.03
N ILE A 14 -13.17 -25.05 -10.40
CA ILE A 14 -13.42 -23.89 -9.52
C ILE A 14 -14.52 -22.99 -10.10
N GLU A 15 -15.44 -22.55 -9.24
CA GLU A 15 -16.60 -21.76 -9.62
C GLU A 15 -16.91 -20.72 -8.55
N LEU A 16 -17.25 -19.49 -8.94
CA LEU A 16 -17.81 -18.48 -8.04
C LEU A 16 -19.27 -18.84 -7.75
N VAL A 17 -19.61 -19.05 -6.47
CA VAL A 17 -20.94 -19.50 -6.03
C VAL A 17 -21.81 -18.34 -5.61
N ALA A 18 -21.25 -17.43 -4.82
CA ALA A 18 -22.00 -16.36 -4.19
C ALA A 18 -21.06 -15.24 -3.71
N ASP A 19 -21.66 -14.08 -3.49
CA ASP A 19 -21.03 -12.96 -2.79
C ASP A 19 -21.55 -12.93 -1.35
N ILE A 20 -20.65 -13.02 -0.37
CA ILE A 20 -20.96 -13.01 1.06
C ILE A 20 -20.73 -11.61 1.61
N CYS A 21 -21.76 -11.00 2.18
CA CYS A 21 -21.64 -9.76 2.94
C CYS A 21 -21.24 -10.09 4.39
N VAL A 22 -19.99 -9.84 4.76
CA VAL A 22 -19.42 -10.27 6.05
C VAL A 22 -19.89 -9.39 7.20
N LYS A 23 -20.01 -8.07 6.99
CA LYS A 23 -20.62 -7.10 7.93
C LYS A 23 -20.83 -5.73 7.25
N LYS A 24 -21.74 -4.92 7.79
CA LYS A 24 -21.83 -3.47 7.54
C LYS A 24 -21.10 -2.72 8.67
N GLU A 25 -19.79 -2.60 8.58
CA GLU A 25 -19.02 -1.72 9.46
C GLU A 25 -18.80 -0.35 8.78
N ASP A 26 -18.54 0.69 9.58
CA ASP A 26 -18.28 2.03 9.07
C ASP A 26 -16.87 2.08 8.45
N TYR A 27 -16.78 1.76 7.16
CA TYR A 27 -15.52 1.85 6.42
C TYR A 27 -15.39 3.25 5.81
N CYS A 28 -14.45 4.03 6.34
CA CYS A 28 -14.22 5.40 5.91
C CYS A 28 -15.46 6.32 6.01
N GLY A 29 -16.24 6.22 7.10
CA GLY A 29 -17.40 7.10 7.34
C GLY A 29 -18.62 6.78 6.45
N LYS A 30 -18.54 5.69 5.68
CA LYS A 30 -19.64 5.12 4.92
C LYS A 30 -19.85 3.69 5.39
N LYS A 31 -21.08 3.33 5.78
CA LYS A 31 -21.50 1.94 5.97
C LYS A 31 -21.44 1.21 4.63
N ARG A 32 -20.29 0.62 4.34
CA ARG A 32 -20.06 -0.16 3.12
C ARG A 32 -20.12 -1.64 3.51
N PRO A 33 -20.93 -2.45 2.82
CA PRO A 33 -20.84 -3.89 3.01
C PRO A 33 -19.44 -4.33 2.57
N TYR A 34 -18.70 -4.98 3.46
CA TYR A 34 -17.52 -5.74 3.04
C TYR A 34 -18.02 -7.05 2.43
N ILE A 35 -17.77 -7.21 1.13
CA ILE A 35 -18.25 -8.35 0.35
C ILE A 35 -17.04 -9.20 -0.02
N VAL A 36 -17.14 -10.49 0.28
CA VAL A 36 -16.13 -11.50 -0.08
C VAL A 36 -16.74 -12.53 -1.01
N ASN A 37 -15.92 -13.11 -1.87
CA ASN A 37 -16.36 -14.06 -2.88
C ASN A 37 -16.29 -15.48 -2.33
N LEU A 38 -17.40 -16.21 -2.36
CA LEU A 38 -17.48 -17.64 -2.03
C LEU A 38 -17.25 -18.46 -3.29
N TYR A 39 -16.24 -19.31 -3.26
CA TYR A 39 -15.92 -20.23 -4.33
C TYR A 39 -16.24 -21.66 -3.94
N LYS A 40 -16.63 -22.45 -4.94
CA LYS A 40 -16.73 -23.90 -4.89
C LYS A 40 -15.56 -24.47 -5.66
N ILE A 41 -14.91 -25.49 -5.11
CA ILE A 41 -13.81 -26.20 -5.76
C ILE A 41 -13.99 -27.71 -5.61
N SER A 42 -13.72 -28.49 -6.66
CA SER A 42 -13.91 -29.94 -6.69
C SER A 42 -12.62 -30.68 -7.04
N ASP A 43 -12.39 -31.81 -6.38
CA ASP A 43 -11.32 -32.76 -6.74
C ASP A 43 -11.83 -33.95 -7.56
N GLY A 44 -13.09 -33.90 -8.00
CA GLY A 44 -13.79 -34.98 -8.71
C GLY A 44 -14.54 -35.94 -7.77
N SER A 45 -14.13 -36.06 -6.51
CA SER A 45 -14.75 -36.94 -5.51
C SER A 45 -15.52 -36.16 -4.42
N LYS A 46 -15.02 -34.97 -4.07
CA LYS A 46 -15.55 -34.10 -3.03
C LYS A 46 -15.60 -32.67 -3.51
N VAL A 47 -16.58 -31.94 -2.99
CA VAL A 47 -16.77 -30.52 -3.21
C VAL A 47 -16.40 -29.78 -1.94
N TYR A 48 -15.60 -28.73 -2.09
CA TYR A 48 -15.18 -27.85 -1.01
C TYR A 48 -15.64 -26.42 -1.31
N TYR A 49 -15.80 -25.64 -0.25
CA TYR A 49 -16.14 -24.22 -0.35
C TYR A 49 -15.09 -23.41 0.38
N PHE A 50 -14.69 -22.28 -0.20
CA PHE A 50 -13.74 -21.38 0.44
C PHE A 50 -14.03 -19.93 0.06
N VAL A 51 -13.62 -19.01 0.93
CA VAL A 51 -13.63 -17.58 0.65
C VAL A 51 -12.24 -17.19 0.16
N GLY A 52 -12.17 -16.50 -0.99
CA GLY A 52 -10.90 -16.10 -1.60
C GLY A 52 -10.91 -14.66 -2.05
N GLU A 53 -9.81 -13.94 -1.81
CA GLU A 53 -9.59 -12.59 -2.32
C GLU A 53 -8.18 -12.48 -2.89
N ILE A 54 -8.05 -11.76 -4.01
CA ILE A 54 -6.75 -11.36 -4.56
C ILE A 54 -6.56 -9.89 -4.22
N PRO A 55 -5.57 -9.54 -3.37
CA PRO A 55 -5.39 -8.17 -2.91
C PRO A 55 -5.23 -7.18 -4.06
N TYR A 56 -6.03 -6.10 -4.04
CA TYR A 56 -6.05 -5.09 -5.11
C TYR A 56 -4.69 -4.42 -5.36
N VAL A 57 -3.79 -4.39 -4.38
CA VAL A 57 -2.44 -3.85 -4.57
C VAL A 57 -1.64 -4.66 -5.60
N LEU A 58 -1.85 -5.97 -5.70
CA LEU A 58 -1.21 -6.81 -6.72
C LEU A 58 -1.67 -6.42 -8.13
N ASN A 59 -2.92 -5.98 -8.29
CA ASN A 59 -3.39 -5.42 -9.56
C ASN A 59 -2.66 -4.12 -9.90
N THR A 60 -2.43 -3.24 -8.92
CA THR A 60 -1.64 -2.02 -9.12
C THR A 60 -0.22 -2.35 -9.57
N ILE A 61 0.46 -3.28 -8.89
CA ILE A 61 1.82 -3.69 -9.23
C ILE A 61 1.85 -4.27 -10.65
N SER A 62 0.91 -5.14 -10.99
CA SER A 62 0.81 -5.72 -12.34
C SER A 62 0.54 -4.67 -13.42
N MET A 63 -0.30 -3.66 -13.14
CA MET A 63 -0.53 -2.55 -14.06
C MET A 63 0.71 -1.67 -14.26
N LEU A 64 1.51 -1.44 -13.21
CA LEU A 64 2.76 -0.69 -13.31
C LEU A 64 3.79 -1.48 -14.14
N HIS A 65 3.87 -2.80 -13.95
CA HIS A 65 4.70 -3.67 -14.77
C HIS A 65 4.30 -3.66 -16.24
N ALA A 66 3.00 -3.82 -16.53
CA ALA A 66 2.47 -3.78 -17.91
C ALA A 66 2.77 -2.45 -18.63
N LYS A 67 3.02 -1.37 -17.89
CA LYS A 67 3.38 -0.05 -18.41
C LYS A 67 4.89 0.20 -18.46
N GLY A 68 5.71 -0.80 -18.13
CA GLY A 68 7.16 -0.68 -18.08
C GLY A 68 7.69 0.21 -16.95
N SER A 69 6.85 0.57 -15.97
CA SER A 69 7.28 1.33 -14.79
C SER A 69 8.02 0.47 -13.76
N ILE A 70 7.90 -0.85 -13.87
CA ILE A 70 8.57 -1.86 -13.04
C ILE A 70 9.11 -2.91 -14.01
N VAL A 71 10.34 -3.39 -13.82
CA VAL A 71 10.91 -4.50 -14.60
C VAL A 71 10.54 -5.86 -13.97
N GLU A 72 10.58 -6.95 -14.74
CA GLU A 72 10.14 -8.28 -14.30
C GLU A 72 10.81 -8.74 -12.98
N VAL A 73 12.10 -8.44 -12.80
CA VAL A 73 12.82 -8.78 -11.56
C VAL A 73 12.24 -8.04 -10.35
N ASP A 74 11.90 -6.75 -10.51
CA ASP A 74 11.30 -5.94 -9.47
C ASP A 74 9.84 -6.35 -9.21
N LEU A 75 9.12 -6.83 -10.22
CA LEU A 75 7.77 -7.36 -10.06
C LEU A 75 7.74 -8.52 -9.05
N SER A 76 8.64 -9.50 -9.20
CA SER A 76 8.71 -10.61 -8.24
C SER A 76 9.03 -10.11 -6.83
N PHE A 77 9.98 -9.17 -6.70
CA PHE A 77 10.34 -8.60 -5.40
C PHE A 77 9.19 -7.85 -4.74
N GLU A 78 8.42 -7.07 -5.50
CA GLU A 78 7.29 -6.31 -4.99
C GLU A 78 6.14 -7.21 -4.53
N VAL A 79 5.87 -8.28 -5.29
CA VAL A 79 4.88 -9.30 -4.91
C VAL A 79 5.30 -10.03 -3.63
N ASP A 80 6.57 -10.43 -3.55
CA ASP A 80 7.11 -11.12 -2.37
C ASP A 80 7.09 -10.21 -1.15
N ARG A 81 7.56 -8.96 -1.29
CA ARG A 81 7.53 -7.98 -0.21
C ARG A 81 6.11 -7.76 0.31
N PHE A 82 5.12 -7.65 -0.58
CA PHE A 82 3.73 -7.51 -0.18
C PHE A 82 3.22 -8.75 0.57
N LEU A 83 3.50 -9.96 0.04
CA LEU A 83 3.13 -11.23 0.66
C LEU A 83 3.65 -11.32 2.10
N TRP A 84 4.94 -11.06 2.29
CA TRP A 84 5.61 -11.07 3.59
C TRP A 84 5.02 -10.05 4.54
N THR A 85 4.83 -8.82 4.07
CA THR A 85 4.27 -7.74 4.90
C THR A 85 2.85 -8.09 5.36
N LEU A 86 2.01 -8.61 4.45
CA LEU A 86 0.64 -9.02 4.76
C LEU A 86 0.64 -10.15 5.79
N GLN A 87 1.50 -11.16 5.61
CA GLN A 87 1.59 -12.27 6.53
C GLN A 87 2.08 -11.84 7.92
N SER A 88 3.08 -10.96 8.00
CA SER A 88 3.55 -10.40 9.27
C SER A 88 2.49 -9.59 9.98
N VAL A 89 1.69 -8.81 9.24
CA VAL A 89 0.56 -8.05 9.83
C VAL A 89 -0.51 -9.01 10.35
N LEU A 90 -0.95 -9.96 9.54
CA LEU A 90 -2.05 -10.85 9.91
C LEU A 90 -1.69 -11.85 11.03
N THR A 91 -0.40 -12.15 11.21
CA THR A 91 0.10 -13.00 12.31
C THR A 91 0.57 -12.22 13.54
N HIS A 92 0.51 -10.89 13.50
CA HIS A 92 0.95 -10.06 14.61
C HIS A 92 0.06 -10.24 15.86
N ARG A 93 0.66 -10.19 17.06
CA ARG A 93 -0.02 -10.39 18.36
C ARG A 93 -1.23 -9.48 18.63
N LYS A 94 -1.34 -8.34 17.94
CA LYS A 94 -2.53 -7.45 18.03
C LYS A 94 -3.73 -7.94 17.22
N HIS A 95 -3.54 -8.98 16.41
CA HIS A 95 -4.54 -9.59 15.55
C HIS A 95 -4.72 -11.07 15.91
N GLU A 96 -4.75 -11.40 17.20
CA GLU A 96 -5.00 -12.77 17.66
C GLU A 96 -6.32 -13.34 17.10
N ASP A 97 -7.32 -12.49 16.90
CA ASP A 97 -8.60 -12.88 16.27
C ASP A 97 -8.45 -13.33 14.80
N CYS A 98 -7.36 -12.95 14.14
CA CYS A 98 -7.03 -13.41 12.79
C CYS A 98 -6.26 -14.74 12.79
N LYS A 99 -5.74 -15.17 13.94
CA LYS A 99 -4.94 -16.39 14.02
C LYS A 99 -5.80 -17.59 13.59
N ASP A 100 -5.27 -18.39 12.67
CA ASP A 100 -5.93 -19.57 12.10
C ASP A 100 -7.21 -19.29 11.28
N THR A 101 -7.52 -18.02 10.95
CA THR A 101 -8.70 -17.68 10.13
C THR A 101 -8.37 -17.35 8.68
N PHE A 102 -7.10 -17.33 8.29
CA PHE A 102 -6.66 -16.97 6.95
C PHE A 102 -5.46 -17.83 6.49
N HIS A 103 -5.33 -17.97 5.18
CA HIS A 103 -4.11 -18.45 4.53
C HIS A 103 -3.71 -17.46 3.43
N VAL A 104 -2.44 -17.03 3.46
CA VAL A 104 -1.85 -16.29 2.35
C VAL A 104 -1.18 -17.30 1.42
N ILE A 105 -1.70 -17.46 0.21
CA ILE A 105 -1.24 -18.46 -0.75
C ILE A 105 -0.65 -17.75 -1.96
N LYS A 106 0.64 -18.01 -2.24
CA LYS A 106 1.28 -17.65 -3.52
C LYS A 106 1.12 -18.84 -4.47
N PHE A 107 0.71 -18.58 -5.70
CA PHE A 107 0.54 -19.60 -6.73
C PHE A 107 0.97 -19.06 -8.09
N GLU A 108 1.35 -19.98 -8.98
CA GLU A 108 1.43 -19.69 -10.40
C GLU A 108 0.05 -19.91 -11.03
N ALA A 109 -0.31 -19.08 -12.03
CA ALA A 109 -1.65 -19.09 -12.62
C ALA A 109 -2.07 -20.47 -13.16
N ALA A 110 -1.13 -21.25 -13.71
CA ALA A 110 -1.37 -22.59 -14.22
C ALA A 110 -1.71 -23.61 -13.12
N PHE A 111 -1.32 -23.36 -11.87
CA PHE A 111 -1.47 -24.26 -10.74
C PHE A 111 -2.42 -23.73 -9.66
N LEU A 112 -3.21 -22.69 -9.97
CA LEU A 112 -4.12 -22.04 -9.02
C LEU A 112 -5.04 -23.06 -8.32
N VAL A 113 -5.78 -23.85 -9.10
CA VAL A 113 -6.78 -24.80 -8.56
C VAL A 113 -6.12 -25.87 -7.70
N ASP A 114 -5.01 -26.45 -8.18
CA ASP A 114 -4.31 -27.50 -7.44
C ASP A 114 -3.70 -26.98 -6.14
N THR A 115 -3.14 -25.76 -6.17
CA THR A 115 -2.54 -25.12 -4.98
C THR A 115 -3.61 -24.82 -3.92
N VAL A 116 -4.72 -24.21 -4.33
CA VAL A 116 -5.83 -23.88 -3.41
C VAL A 116 -6.47 -25.15 -2.85
N LEU A 117 -6.72 -26.15 -3.70
CA LEU A 117 -7.31 -27.43 -3.30
C LEU A 117 -6.40 -28.20 -2.33
N ALA A 118 -5.08 -28.20 -2.57
CA ALA A 118 -4.11 -28.81 -1.67
C ALA A 118 -4.16 -28.14 -0.28
N GLN A 119 -4.29 -26.82 -0.22
CA GLN A 119 -4.40 -26.11 1.06
C GLN A 119 -5.71 -26.44 1.78
N ILE A 120 -6.86 -26.36 1.09
CA ILE A 120 -8.16 -26.70 1.68
C ILE A 120 -8.19 -28.14 2.21
N LYS A 121 -7.59 -29.10 1.49
CA LYS A 121 -7.52 -30.49 1.95
C LYS A 121 -6.73 -30.63 3.24
N LYS A 122 -5.64 -29.89 3.42
CA LYS A 122 -4.92 -29.85 4.70
C LYS A 122 -5.84 -29.33 5.81
N ASP A 123 -6.54 -28.23 5.56
CA ASP A 123 -7.39 -27.57 6.56
C ASP A 123 -8.58 -28.46 6.99
N VAL A 124 -9.22 -29.13 6.03
CA VAL A 124 -10.40 -29.99 6.25
C VAL A 124 -10.05 -31.36 6.82
N SER A 125 -8.90 -31.93 6.47
CA SER A 125 -8.51 -33.28 6.90
C SER A 125 -8.28 -33.41 8.41
N GLY A 126 -8.35 -32.31 9.17
CA GLY A 126 -8.08 -32.33 10.60
C GLY A 126 -6.63 -32.70 10.92
N ILE A 127 -5.77 -32.84 9.90
CA ILE A 127 -4.32 -32.72 10.01
C ILE A 127 -4.03 -31.24 10.27
N ARG A 128 -4.56 -30.72 11.38
CA ARG A 128 -3.95 -29.65 12.16
C ARG A 128 -2.70 -30.23 12.83
N GLY A 129 -1.81 -30.86 12.05
CA GLY A 129 -0.44 -31.06 12.49
C GLY A 129 0.19 -29.68 12.40
N GLN A 130 0.80 -29.11 13.44
CA GLN A 130 2.08 -29.57 14.01
C GLN A 130 3.14 -30.03 12.98
N ASN A 131 2.86 -30.04 11.66
CA ASN A 131 3.76 -30.45 10.58
C ASN A 131 3.17 -30.26 9.15
N ALA A 132 2.37 -29.22 8.86
CA ALA A 132 1.95 -28.92 7.48
C ALA A 132 2.97 -28.06 6.71
N LYS A 133 4.19 -28.59 6.55
CA LYS A 133 5.12 -28.17 5.49
C LYS A 133 4.50 -28.54 4.12
N CYS A 134 3.83 -27.60 3.47
CA CYS A 134 3.77 -27.59 2.00
C CYS A 134 3.60 -26.16 1.49
N ALA A 135 4.71 -25.61 0.97
CA ALA A 135 4.87 -24.51 0.02
C ALA A 135 4.00 -23.26 0.26
N LEU A 136 4.38 -22.25 1.03
CA LEU A 136 5.70 -21.76 1.47
C LEU A 136 5.80 -21.86 3.00
N THR A 137 6.77 -22.60 3.53
CA THR A 137 7.24 -22.30 4.89
C THR A 137 8.09 -21.05 4.79
N PRO A 138 7.80 -20.02 5.61
CA PRO A 138 8.25 -20.12 6.99
C PRO A 138 7.36 -19.43 8.04
N GLN A 139 7.61 -19.80 9.29
CA GLN A 139 7.55 -18.98 10.51
C GLN A 139 6.45 -19.10 11.57
N ALA A 140 5.28 -19.71 11.34
CA ALA A 140 4.36 -19.90 12.48
C ALA A 140 4.94 -20.85 13.55
N GLU A 141 5.81 -21.78 13.16
CA GLU A 141 6.54 -22.68 14.08
C GLU A 141 7.86 -22.07 14.59
N LEU A 142 8.40 -21.01 13.97
CA LEU A 142 9.61 -20.32 14.47
C LEU A 142 9.28 -19.30 15.57
N ILE A 143 8.10 -18.67 15.53
CA ILE A 143 7.71 -17.64 16.50
C ILE A 143 7.63 -18.21 17.94
N ASN A 144 7.37 -19.52 18.10
CA ASN A 144 7.33 -20.20 19.40
C ASN A 144 8.52 -21.15 19.66
N SER A 145 9.48 -21.29 18.73
CA SER A 145 10.63 -22.22 18.88
C SER A 145 11.99 -21.53 19.07
N HIS A 146 12.00 -20.23 19.41
CA HIS A 146 13.25 -19.44 19.47
C HIS A 146 13.76 -19.10 20.87
N GLU A 147 13.23 -19.77 21.89
CA GLU A 147 14.07 -20.17 23.01
C GLU A 147 15.00 -21.32 22.55
N GLY A 148 16.09 -20.99 21.84
CA GLY A 148 17.16 -21.98 21.54
C GLY A 148 17.76 -22.02 20.13
N GLN A 149 17.56 -21.03 19.27
CA GLN A 149 18.17 -21.06 17.92
C GLN A 149 19.69 -20.81 18.00
N THR A 150 20.49 -21.83 17.70
CA THR A 150 21.95 -21.70 17.56
C THR A 150 22.29 -21.30 16.12
N TYR A 151 22.67 -20.05 15.90
CA TYR A 151 23.25 -19.62 14.63
C TYR A 151 24.55 -20.38 14.34
N GLU A 152 24.77 -20.77 13.09
CA GLU A 152 26.01 -21.43 12.69
C GLU A 152 27.15 -20.43 12.52
N LEU A 153 26.82 -19.19 12.14
CA LEU A 153 27.73 -18.07 11.97
C LEU A 153 27.34 -16.92 12.91
N ASP A 154 28.35 -16.30 13.52
CA ASP A 154 28.16 -15.08 14.33
C ASP A 154 27.93 -13.86 13.43
N ALA A 155 28.58 -13.80 12.28
CA ALA A 155 28.31 -12.77 11.28
C ALA A 155 28.56 -13.19 9.82
N ALA A 156 27.79 -12.60 8.92
CA ALA A 156 28.03 -12.57 7.49
C ALA A 156 28.47 -11.16 7.09
N ILE A 157 29.55 -11.05 6.31
CA ILE A 157 30.07 -9.76 5.82
C ILE A 157 29.73 -9.65 4.33
N VAL A 158 28.94 -8.64 4.00
CA VAL A 158 28.51 -8.30 2.64
C VAL A 158 29.25 -7.05 2.22
N PHE A 159 29.95 -7.12 1.09
CA PHE A 159 30.69 -6.01 0.52
C PHE A 159 30.74 -6.15 -0.99
N ASP A 160 31.14 -5.07 -1.66
CA ASP A 160 31.36 -5.09 -3.09
C ASP A 160 32.79 -5.48 -3.43
N ASP A 161 32.96 -6.65 -4.05
CA ASP A 161 34.29 -7.20 -4.36
C ASP A 161 34.98 -6.43 -5.50
N GLU A 162 34.24 -5.62 -6.26
CA GLU A 162 34.79 -4.74 -7.29
C GLU A 162 35.37 -3.43 -6.71
N VAL A 163 35.02 -3.08 -5.47
CA VAL A 163 35.50 -1.88 -4.79
C VAL A 163 36.61 -2.26 -3.81
N THR A 164 37.86 -1.97 -4.17
CA THR A 164 39.05 -2.35 -3.38
C THR A 164 38.96 -1.87 -1.92
N ALA A 165 38.47 -0.65 -1.69
CA ALA A 165 38.34 -0.09 -0.34
C ALA A 165 37.33 -0.88 0.53
N ASP A 166 36.21 -1.32 -0.05
CA ASP A 166 35.20 -2.09 0.69
C ASP A 166 35.70 -3.49 1.02
N ARG A 167 36.48 -4.10 0.10
CA ARG A 167 37.19 -5.37 0.36
C ARG A 167 38.18 -5.25 1.52
N GLU A 168 38.97 -4.18 1.55
CA GLU A 168 39.93 -3.95 2.64
C GLU A 168 39.24 -3.81 4.00
N ILE A 169 38.14 -3.05 4.06
CA ILE A 169 37.34 -2.90 5.28
C ILE A 169 36.71 -4.23 5.69
N ALA A 170 36.12 -4.96 4.74
CA ALA A 170 35.54 -6.27 5.01
C ALA A 170 36.59 -7.26 5.54
N GLN A 171 37.81 -7.24 4.99
CA GLN A 171 38.91 -8.07 5.47
C GLN A 171 39.38 -7.65 6.86
N ASN A 172 39.46 -6.35 7.14
CA ASN A 172 39.80 -5.82 8.46
C ASN A 172 38.79 -6.24 9.52
N ILE A 173 37.49 -6.14 9.21
CA ILE A 173 36.40 -6.61 10.06
C ILE A 173 36.53 -8.11 10.29
N SER A 174 36.67 -8.91 9.23
CA SER A 174 36.81 -10.37 9.31
C SER A 174 37.98 -10.79 10.19
N ASN A 175 39.15 -10.16 10.01
CA ASN A 175 40.34 -10.40 10.81
C ASN A 175 40.11 -10.07 12.29
N ALA A 176 39.45 -8.95 12.59
CA ALA A 176 39.15 -8.53 13.95
C ALA A 176 38.16 -9.49 14.66
N LEU A 177 37.10 -9.89 13.96
CA LEU A 177 36.10 -10.84 14.47
C LEU A 177 36.72 -12.23 14.68
N SER A 178 37.57 -12.68 13.74
CA SER A 178 38.28 -13.96 13.83
C SER A 178 39.26 -14.00 15.01
N LYS A 179 39.97 -12.89 15.30
CA LYS A 179 40.82 -12.76 16.51
C LYS A 179 40.02 -12.95 17.81
N ARG A 180 38.73 -12.62 17.80
CA ARG A 180 37.80 -12.83 18.92
C ARG A 180 37.10 -14.19 18.90
N LYS A 181 37.52 -15.10 18.00
CA LYS A 181 36.97 -16.45 17.81
C LYS A 181 35.49 -16.46 17.36
N LEU A 182 35.03 -15.39 16.72
CA LEU A 182 33.70 -15.34 16.10
C LEU A 182 33.74 -16.01 14.71
N LYS A 183 32.71 -16.79 14.40
CA LYS A 183 32.55 -17.48 13.12
C LYS A 183 31.99 -16.51 12.08
N VAL A 184 32.80 -16.17 11.10
CA VAL A 184 32.45 -15.20 10.06
C VAL A 184 32.49 -15.82 8.67
N SER A 185 31.65 -15.33 7.76
CA SER A 185 31.63 -15.71 6.35
C SER A 185 31.52 -14.48 5.45
N PHE A 186 32.03 -14.59 4.22
CA PHE A 186 31.95 -13.54 3.22
C PHE A 186 30.85 -13.86 2.20
N GLY A 187 30.05 -12.85 1.86
CA GLY A 187 29.15 -12.88 0.72
C GLY A 187 29.76 -12.22 -0.51
N GLN A 188 29.94 -12.96 -1.60
CA GLN A 188 30.35 -12.38 -2.89
C GLN A 188 29.12 -12.10 -3.77
N PRO A 189 28.97 -10.89 -4.34
CA PRO A 189 27.96 -10.62 -5.36
C PRO A 189 28.15 -11.57 -6.57
N GLY A 190 27.10 -12.28 -6.98
CA GLY A 190 27.06 -13.03 -8.24
C GLY A 190 27.53 -14.49 -8.23
N LYS A 191 28.05 -15.03 -7.12
CA LYS A 191 28.48 -16.45 -7.02
C LYS A 191 27.73 -17.21 -5.92
N ARG A 192 26.62 -17.86 -6.30
CA ARG A 192 25.78 -18.81 -5.53
C ARG A 192 25.08 -18.28 -4.25
N LYS A 193 23.87 -18.83 -4.06
CA LYS A 193 22.92 -18.84 -2.93
C LYS A 193 23.27 -18.02 -1.68
N LEU A 194 22.34 -17.11 -1.33
CA LEU A 194 22.33 -16.25 -0.14
C LEU A 194 22.14 -17.01 1.19
N ASP A 195 22.13 -18.34 1.18
CA ASP A 195 21.91 -19.23 2.33
C ASP A 195 22.83 -18.92 3.55
N PHE A 196 24.00 -18.29 3.34
CA PHE A 196 24.90 -17.90 4.42
C PHE A 196 24.36 -16.70 5.24
N LEU A 197 23.61 -15.80 4.62
CA LEU A 197 22.93 -14.70 5.32
C LEU A 197 21.91 -15.27 6.30
N GLU A 198 21.23 -16.35 5.89
CA GLU A 198 20.22 -16.99 6.71
C GLU A 198 20.80 -17.78 7.90
N ARG A 199 22.04 -18.27 7.75
CA ARG A 199 22.77 -19.00 8.79
C ARG A 199 23.54 -18.09 9.76
N SER A 200 23.49 -16.78 9.52
CA SER A 200 24.22 -15.77 10.30
C SER A 200 23.31 -14.96 11.21
N ARG A 201 23.78 -14.73 12.44
CA ARG A 201 23.13 -13.82 13.40
C ARG A 201 23.19 -12.38 12.90
N TRP A 202 24.40 -11.87 12.68
CA TRP A 202 24.61 -10.51 12.19
C TRP A 202 24.99 -10.46 10.71
N LYS A 203 24.48 -9.46 10.00
CA LYS A 203 24.73 -9.18 8.58
C LYS A 203 25.39 -7.81 8.51
N ILE A 204 26.70 -7.79 8.35
CA ILE A 204 27.51 -6.58 8.32
C ILE A 204 27.63 -6.15 6.86
N ILE A 205 27.12 -4.97 6.52
CA ILE A 205 27.12 -4.47 5.14
C ILE A 205 28.11 -3.31 5.05
N VAL A 206 29.17 -3.46 4.25
CA VAL A 206 30.10 -2.36 3.98
C VAL A 206 29.55 -1.51 2.84
N LEU A 207 29.40 -0.21 3.08
CA LEU A 207 28.78 0.74 2.16
C LEU A 207 29.74 1.89 1.86
N SER A 208 30.10 2.05 0.60
CA SER A 208 30.78 3.22 0.04
C SER A 208 29.86 3.96 -0.93
N LYS A 209 30.33 5.07 -1.50
CA LYS A 209 29.59 5.80 -2.56
C LYS A 209 29.33 4.92 -3.78
N GLU A 210 30.24 3.99 -4.05
CA GLU A 210 30.23 3.12 -5.21
C GLU A 210 29.36 1.85 -4.99
N SER A 211 29.20 1.41 -3.74
CA SER A 211 28.48 0.16 -3.41
C SER A 211 27.09 0.36 -2.81
N CYS A 212 26.73 1.57 -2.34
CA CYS A 212 25.50 1.80 -1.59
C CYS A 212 24.18 1.56 -2.36
N LEU A 213 24.21 1.55 -3.69
CA LEU A 213 23.04 1.31 -4.56
C LEU A 213 22.98 -0.10 -5.14
N ARG A 214 23.89 -1.00 -4.76
CA ARG A 214 23.94 -2.35 -5.36
C ARG A 214 22.89 -3.30 -4.76
N PRO A 215 22.36 -4.26 -5.54
CA PRO A 215 21.29 -5.18 -5.13
C PRO A 215 21.58 -5.96 -3.84
N MET A 216 22.85 -6.27 -3.55
CA MET A 216 23.25 -7.05 -2.37
C MET A 216 22.89 -6.39 -1.04
N CYS A 217 22.93 -5.05 -0.97
CA CYS A 217 22.52 -4.30 0.20
C CYS A 217 21.03 -4.49 0.46
N ILE A 218 20.22 -4.47 -0.60
CA ILE A 218 18.78 -4.72 -0.56
C ILE A 218 18.50 -6.17 -0.13
N PHE A 219 19.24 -7.16 -0.66
CA PHE A 219 19.05 -8.57 -0.29
C PHE A 219 19.33 -8.85 1.20
N ALA A 220 20.41 -8.28 1.76
CA ALA A 220 20.73 -8.46 3.18
C ALA A 220 19.67 -7.85 4.11
N LEU A 221 19.04 -6.76 3.67
CA LEU A 221 17.91 -6.14 4.35
C LEU A 221 16.64 -6.98 4.20
N SER A 222 16.32 -7.45 2.99
CA SER A 222 15.20 -8.36 2.73
C SER A 222 15.27 -9.61 3.59
N SER A 223 16.44 -10.24 3.71
CA SER A 223 16.64 -11.40 4.58
C SER A 223 16.37 -11.11 6.06
N SER A 224 16.67 -9.90 6.53
CA SER A 224 16.41 -9.51 7.92
C SER A 224 14.93 -9.20 8.16
N ILE A 225 14.25 -8.66 7.15
CA ILE A 225 12.79 -8.51 7.13
C ILE A 225 12.13 -9.89 7.14
N GLU A 226 12.59 -10.82 6.29
CA GLU A 226 12.12 -12.20 6.23
C GLU A 226 12.31 -12.94 7.56
N MET A 227 13.33 -12.61 8.33
CA MET A 227 13.61 -13.22 9.64
C MET A 227 12.88 -12.57 10.81
N ASN A 228 12.12 -11.51 10.58
CA ASN A 228 11.48 -10.71 11.62
C ASN A 228 12.46 -10.25 12.73
N LYS A 229 13.74 -10.06 12.37
CA LYS A 229 14.81 -9.66 13.28
C LYS A 229 15.73 -8.68 12.58
N ILE A 230 16.00 -7.52 13.20
CA ILE A 230 16.99 -6.57 12.70
C ILE A 230 18.36 -7.08 13.13
N GLY A 231 18.98 -7.85 12.23
CA GLY A 231 20.36 -8.32 12.36
C GLY A 231 21.32 -7.62 11.39
N VAL A 232 21.01 -6.43 10.88
CA VAL A 232 21.85 -5.72 9.91
C VAL A 232 22.67 -4.62 10.57
N ILE A 233 23.97 -4.58 10.28
CA ILE A 233 24.87 -3.52 10.74
C ILE A 233 25.51 -2.85 9.50
N PRO A 234 25.03 -1.67 9.08
CA PRO A 234 25.65 -0.90 8.02
C PRO A 234 26.97 -0.28 8.52
N VAL A 235 28.07 -0.53 7.81
CA VAL A 235 29.39 0.07 8.04
C VAL A 235 29.69 1.03 6.89
N LEU A 236 29.71 2.33 7.19
CA LEU A 236 29.83 3.41 6.23
C LEU A 236 31.29 3.77 5.98
N ASN A 237 31.73 3.61 4.75
CA ASN A 237 33.03 4.00 4.24
C ASN A 237 32.95 5.36 3.54
N GLY A 238 33.21 6.44 4.27
CA GLY A 238 33.27 7.80 3.71
C GLY A 238 31.93 8.35 3.19
N LEU A 239 30.80 7.78 3.60
CA LEU A 239 29.46 8.25 3.25
C LEU A 239 28.96 9.33 4.20
N MET A 240 28.42 10.40 3.63
CA MET A 240 27.69 11.43 4.36
C MET A 240 26.24 10.98 4.61
N ALA A 241 25.59 11.50 5.64
CA ALA A 241 24.19 11.14 5.98
C ALA A 241 23.20 11.28 4.81
N LYS A 242 23.41 12.24 3.91
CA LYS A 242 22.59 12.47 2.70
C LYS A 242 22.82 11.46 1.57
N GLU A 243 23.90 10.70 1.64
CA GLU A 243 24.33 9.72 0.62
C GLU A 243 23.89 8.30 1.00
N ILE A 244 23.39 8.12 2.22
CA ILE A 244 22.80 6.86 2.68
C ILE A 244 21.44 6.70 2.01
N PRO A 245 21.14 5.56 1.38
CA PRO A 245 19.82 5.31 0.81
C PRO A 245 18.71 5.48 1.85
N GLU A 246 17.61 6.11 1.46
CA GLU A 246 16.49 6.43 2.36
C GLU A 246 15.96 5.18 3.10
N PHE A 247 15.94 4.04 2.42
CA PHE A 247 15.51 2.75 3.00
C PHE A 247 16.45 2.20 4.08
N MET A 248 17.66 2.74 4.26
CA MET A 248 18.59 2.40 5.35
C MET A 248 18.69 3.50 6.41
N SER A 249 18.07 4.67 6.17
CA SER A 249 18.21 5.84 7.05
C SER A 249 17.71 5.62 8.48
N TRP A 250 16.83 4.64 8.69
CA TRP A 250 16.31 4.27 10.00
C TRP A 250 17.21 3.30 10.78
N MET A 251 18.28 2.79 10.17
CA MET A 251 19.21 1.86 10.81
C MET A 251 20.33 2.60 11.54
N SER A 252 20.83 1.99 12.61
CA SER A 252 22.05 2.47 13.28
C SER A 252 23.28 2.08 12.45
N CYS A 253 23.87 3.07 11.78
CA CYS A 253 25.07 2.88 10.96
C CYS A 253 26.36 3.17 11.77
N ILE A 254 27.44 2.46 11.45
CA ILE A 254 28.78 2.68 12.00
C ILE A 254 29.65 3.36 10.94
N SER A 255 30.25 4.52 11.24
CA SER A 255 31.25 5.12 10.37
C SER A 255 32.60 4.42 10.52
N THR A 256 33.40 4.30 9.45
CA THR A 256 34.78 3.76 9.49
C THR A 256 35.82 4.71 10.11
N ASN A 257 35.41 5.53 11.09
CA ASN A 257 36.29 6.41 11.85
C ASN A 257 37.04 5.64 12.96
N GLU A 258 37.77 6.33 13.84
CA GLU A 258 38.50 5.70 14.95
C GLU A 258 37.57 4.80 15.80
N ASN A 259 38.04 3.59 16.11
CA ASN A 259 37.36 2.60 16.98
C ASN A 259 36.04 2.01 16.43
N TYR A 260 35.81 2.04 15.11
CA TYR A 260 34.61 1.43 14.51
C TYR A 260 34.48 -0.09 14.77
N ILE A 261 35.60 -0.80 14.92
CA ILE A 261 35.64 -2.23 15.25
C ILE A 261 35.07 -2.52 16.64
N ASP A 262 35.40 -1.69 17.63
CA ASP A 262 34.87 -1.85 18.99
C ASP A 262 33.38 -1.52 19.03
N SER A 263 32.95 -0.52 18.28
CA SER A 263 31.52 -0.20 18.11
C SER A 263 30.76 -1.37 17.47
N LEU A 264 31.33 -1.98 16.44
CA LEU A 264 30.77 -3.16 15.77
C LEU A 264 30.64 -4.33 16.75
N LEU A 265 31.68 -4.62 17.52
CA LEU A 265 31.67 -5.68 18.53
C LEU A 265 30.61 -5.43 19.61
N ASN A 266 30.45 -4.19 20.06
CA ASN A 266 29.44 -3.82 21.05
C ASN A 266 28.01 -4.07 20.55
N ILE A 267 27.71 -3.71 19.30
CA ILE A 267 26.41 -4.02 18.69
C ILE A 267 26.22 -5.53 18.58
N MET A 268 27.25 -6.25 18.13
CA MET A 268 27.17 -7.70 17.95
C MET A 268 26.97 -8.49 19.26
N MET A 269 27.46 -7.95 20.38
CA MET A 269 27.24 -8.49 21.73
C MET A 269 25.81 -8.21 22.24
N GLY A 270 25.12 -7.21 21.67
CA GLY A 270 23.72 -6.90 21.97
C GLY A 270 22.73 -7.96 21.50
N GLN A 271 21.50 -7.90 21.99
CA GLN A 271 20.42 -8.75 21.50
C GLN A 271 19.90 -8.24 20.16
N GLU A 272 19.53 -9.16 19.26
CA GLU A 272 18.85 -8.79 18.01
C GLU A 272 17.52 -8.12 18.34
N LEU A 273 17.20 -7.00 17.69
CA LEU A 273 15.90 -6.37 17.85
C LEU A 273 14.86 -7.21 17.12
N GLN A 274 13.88 -7.73 17.85
CA GLN A 274 12.72 -8.33 17.22
C GLN A 274 11.91 -7.24 16.50
N MET A 275 11.52 -7.52 15.26
CA MET A 275 10.74 -6.60 14.42
C MET A 275 9.28 -6.50 14.86
N ASP A 276 8.83 -7.36 15.79
CA ASP A 276 7.50 -7.36 16.40
C ASP A 276 7.17 -6.09 17.20
N HIS A 277 8.12 -5.15 17.30
CA HIS A 277 7.93 -3.84 17.92
C HIS A 277 8.05 -2.65 16.95
N CYS A 278 8.44 -2.89 15.69
CA CYS A 278 8.70 -1.83 14.71
C CYS A 278 8.25 -2.28 13.31
N LEU A 279 7.01 -1.97 12.93
CA LEU A 279 6.62 -2.10 11.52
C LEU A 279 7.41 -1.06 10.70
N PRO A 280 8.06 -1.44 9.60
CA PRO A 280 8.93 -0.53 8.85
C PRO A 280 8.16 0.69 8.35
N ARG A 281 8.73 1.88 8.63
CA ARG A 281 8.19 3.22 8.31
C ARG A 281 8.37 3.57 6.83
N GLY A 282 7.84 2.74 5.94
CA GLY A 282 7.88 3.02 4.50
C GLY A 282 7.05 4.24 4.11
N ASN A 283 7.38 4.83 2.96
CA ASN A 283 6.55 5.85 2.31
C ASN A 283 5.27 5.21 1.74
N VAL A 284 4.23 5.08 2.56
CA VAL A 284 2.98 4.40 2.16
C VAL A 284 2.16 5.21 1.16
N TYR A 285 2.38 6.53 1.09
CA TYR A 285 1.67 7.42 0.18
C TYR A 285 1.85 7.04 -1.29
N THR A 286 3.01 6.52 -1.69
CA THR A 286 3.28 6.13 -3.09
C THR A 286 2.33 5.02 -3.53
N GLY A 287 2.16 3.97 -2.72
CA GLY A 287 1.20 2.91 -2.98
C GLY A 287 -0.24 3.42 -3.01
N PHE A 288 -0.56 4.40 -2.15
CA PHE A 288 -1.86 5.06 -2.13
C PHE A 288 -2.13 5.89 -3.39
N VAL A 289 -1.16 6.66 -3.89
CA VAL A 289 -1.28 7.45 -5.13
C VAL A 289 -1.62 6.52 -6.29
N TRP A 290 -0.83 5.45 -6.46
CA TRP A 290 -1.02 4.51 -7.57
C TRP A 290 -2.33 3.75 -7.46
N GLY A 291 -2.62 3.22 -6.28
CA GLY A 291 -3.86 2.49 -6.03
C GLY A 291 -5.09 3.37 -6.29
N TYR A 292 -5.04 4.64 -5.90
CA TYR A 292 -6.16 5.57 -6.03
C TYR A 292 -6.38 6.04 -7.48
N ILE A 293 -5.32 6.45 -8.18
CA ILE A 293 -5.41 6.93 -9.56
C ILE A 293 -5.77 5.80 -10.53
N LEU A 294 -5.19 4.61 -10.35
CA LEU A 294 -5.38 3.51 -11.29
C LEU A 294 -6.66 2.73 -11.00
N ASN A 295 -7.00 2.51 -9.71
CA ASN A 295 -8.10 1.61 -9.35
C ASN A 295 -9.38 2.29 -8.87
N TYR A 296 -9.34 3.57 -8.50
CA TYR A 296 -10.52 4.26 -8.00
C TYR A 296 -11.01 5.35 -8.95
N LEU A 297 -10.24 6.43 -9.14
CA LEU A 297 -10.70 7.64 -9.86
C LEU A 297 -11.32 7.40 -11.24
N PRO A 298 -10.84 6.48 -12.10
CA PRO A 298 -11.42 6.27 -13.42
C PRO A 298 -12.85 5.75 -13.36
N ILE A 299 -13.22 5.04 -12.30
CA ILE A 299 -14.50 4.36 -12.18
C ILE A 299 -15.65 5.36 -11.98
N PRO A 300 -15.68 6.18 -10.91
CA PRO A 300 -16.77 7.12 -10.72
C PRO A 300 -16.68 8.34 -11.63
N LEU A 301 -15.49 8.70 -12.15
CA LEU A 301 -15.34 9.90 -12.98
C LEU A 301 -15.61 9.64 -14.46
N LEU A 302 -15.16 8.50 -14.98
CA LEU A 302 -15.24 8.19 -16.41
C LEU A 302 -16.16 7.02 -16.73
N GLY A 303 -16.67 6.33 -15.71
CA GLY A 303 -17.40 5.08 -15.92
C GLY A 303 -16.50 4.01 -16.52
N LYS A 304 -15.19 4.01 -16.24
CA LYS A 304 -14.22 3.05 -16.80
C LYS A 304 -13.58 2.20 -15.71
N ALA A 305 -13.41 0.91 -15.97
CA ALA A 305 -12.69 0.01 -15.09
C ALA A 305 -11.16 0.15 -15.26
N PRO A 306 -10.36 -0.20 -14.24
CA PRO A 306 -8.91 -0.27 -14.36
C PRO A 306 -8.49 -1.28 -15.43
N GLY A 307 -7.59 -0.88 -16.34
CA GLY A 307 -7.05 -1.77 -17.38
C GLY A 307 -8.08 -2.25 -18.41
N SER A 308 -9.13 -1.47 -18.68
CA SER A 308 -10.08 -1.75 -19.76
C SER A 308 -9.95 -0.73 -20.91
N ASN A 309 -9.35 -1.16 -22.02
CA ASN A 309 -9.52 -0.52 -23.34
C ASN A 309 -10.86 -0.90 -23.99
N ILE A 310 -11.71 -1.58 -23.22
CA ILE A 310 -12.83 -2.37 -23.71
C ILE A 310 -14.02 -2.04 -22.80
N GLN A 311 -14.84 -1.11 -23.29
CA GLN A 311 -16.19 -0.75 -22.83
C GLN A 311 -16.33 0.02 -21.49
N PRO A 312 -17.15 1.10 -21.47
CA PRO A 312 -17.59 1.73 -20.22
C PRO A 312 -18.32 0.73 -19.33
N VAL A 313 -18.04 0.77 -18.03
CA VAL A 313 -18.77 0.02 -16.99
C VAL A 313 -19.95 0.79 -16.41
N GLY A 314 -20.15 2.03 -16.85
CA GLY A 314 -21.29 2.86 -16.44
C GLY A 314 -21.27 4.24 -17.09
N PRO A 315 -22.27 5.08 -16.80
CA PRO A 315 -22.31 6.46 -17.26
C PRO A 315 -21.16 7.28 -16.67
N ASP A 316 -20.65 8.24 -17.44
CA ASP A 316 -19.65 9.19 -16.98
C ASP A 316 -20.19 10.16 -15.91
N LEU A 317 -19.30 10.92 -15.30
CA LEU A 317 -19.65 11.89 -14.26
C LEU A 317 -20.72 12.89 -14.71
N THR A 318 -20.55 13.46 -15.90
CA THR A 318 -21.44 14.50 -16.44
C THR A 318 -22.87 13.98 -16.61
N SER A 319 -23.01 12.78 -17.16
CA SER A 319 -24.29 12.11 -17.36
C SER A 319 -24.96 11.83 -16.01
N ARG A 320 -24.20 11.31 -15.03
CA ARG A 320 -24.71 11.04 -13.68
C ARG A 320 -25.17 12.30 -12.95
N ILE A 321 -24.45 13.42 -13.10
CA ILE A 321 -24.87 14.72 -12.56
C ILE A 321 -26.19 15.14 -13.21
N LYS A 322 -26.29 15.14 -14.55
CA LYS A 322 -27.50 15.55 -15.27
C LYS A 322 -28.72 14.74 -14.85
N THR A 323 -28.60 13.42 -14.78
CA THR A 323 -29.67 12.53 -14.32
C THR A 323 -30.07 12.84 -12.88
N THR A 324 -29.11 12.96 -11.97
CA THR A 324 -29.40 13.22 -10.55
C THR A 324 -30.08 14.56 -10.32
N LEU A 325 -29.66 15.62 -11.01
CA LEU A 325 -30.30 16.94 -10.91
C LEU A 325 -31.74 16.91 -11.39
N ARG A 326 -32.00 16.23 -12.52
CA ARG A 326 -33.33 16.04 -13.09
C ARG A 326 -34.24 15.26 -12.14
N ASP A 327 -33.80 14.09 -11.71
CA ASP A 327 -34.61 13.17 -10.91
C ASP A 327 -34.96 13.76 -9.54
N LYS A 328 -34.02 14.49 -8.94
CA LYS A 328 -34.21 15.15 -7.64
C LYS A 328 -34.82 16.55 -7.75
N LYS A 329 -35.16 17.01 -8.95
CA LYS A 329 -35.71 18.36 -9.22
C LYS A 329 -34.88 19.47 -8.58
N ILE A 330 -33.56 19.36 -8.70
CA ILE A 330 -32.61 20.30 -8.10
C ILE A 330 -32.41 21.48 -9.07
N MET A 331 -32.86 22.67 -8.69
CA MET A 331 -32.87 23.88 -9.53
C MET A 331 -31.59 24.74 -9.40
N CYS A 332 -30.46 24.16 -8.95
CA CYS A 332 -29.14 24.84 -8.88
C CYS A 332 -28.24 24.35 -10.03
N GLY A 333 -27.29 25.19 -10.46
CA GLY A 333 -26.15 24.71 -11.23
C GLY A 333 -25.29 23.74 -10.42
N CYS A 334 -24.67 22.77 -11.08
CA CYS A 334 -23.71 21.85 -10.46
C CYS A 334 -22.35 21.93 -11.16
N ILE A 335 -21.29 22.07 -10.38
CA ILE A 335 -19.91 22.00 -10.89
C ILE A 335 -19.64 20.57 -11.37
N ARG A 336 -19.08 20.42 -12.57
CA ARG A 336 -18.79 19.11 -13.20
C ARG A 336 -17.43 18.56 -12.80
N LYS A 337 -17.05 18.73 -11.53
CA LYS A 337 -15.75 18.35 -10.98
C LYS A 337 -15.90 17.75 -9.59
N LEU A 338 -15.14 16.69 -9.32
CA LEU A 338 -15.01 16.09 -8.00
C LEU A 338 -13.92 16.80 -7.20
N TYR A 339 -14.28 17.38 -6.07
CA TYR A 339 -13.34 17.96 -5.13
C TYR A 339 -12.88 16.93 -4.09
N LEU A 340 -11.58 16.67 -4.05
CA LEU A 340 -10.94 15.71 -3.17
C LEU A 340 -10.36 16.46 -1.97
N CYS A 341 -11.15 16.56 -0.90
CA CYS A 341 -10.85 17.36 0.28
C CYS A 341 -9.94 16.58 1.24
N ILE A 342 -8.71 17.06 1.45
CA ILE A 342 -7.70 16.42 2.29
C ILE A 342 -7.38 17.34 3.47
N PRO A 343 -7.90 17.05 4.67
CA PRO A 343 -7.46 17.73 5.89
C PRO A 343 -6.01 17.33 6.21
N LYS A 344 -5.23 18.29 6.71
CA LYS A 344 -3.84 18.12 7.18
C LYS A 344 -3.74 17.05 8.26
N SER A 345 -4.73 16.97 9.15
CA SER A 345 -4.82 15.94 10.18
C SER A 345 -5.16 14.56 9.63
N CYS A 346 -5.62 14.46 8.37
CA CYS A 346 -6.22 13.28 7.76
C CYS A 346 -7.47 12.72 8.46
N GLU A 347 -7.98 13.39 9.50
CA GLU A 347 -9.17 13.00 10.23
C GLU A 347 -10.41 13.05 9.34
N ASP A 348 -11.33 12.09 9.52
CA ASP A 348 -12.59 12.08 8.78
C ASP A 348 -13.54 13.15 9.31
N ARG A 349 -13.67 14.24 8.55
CA ARG A 349 -14.57 15.33 8.88
C ARG A 349 -15.69 15.42 7.86
N LYS A 350 -16.92 15.31 8.35
CA LYS A 350 -18.12 15.47 7.54
C LYS A 350 -18.22 16.90 7.01
N LEU A 351 -18.24 17.03 5.68
CA LEU A 351 -18.33 18.34 5.02
C LEU A 351 -19.62 19.08 5.33
N ASP A 352 -20.71 18.36 5.61
CA ASP A 352 -22.02 18.91 5.98
C ASP A 352 -22.13 19.32 7.46
N GLU A 353 -21.04 19.21 8.23
CA GLU A 353 -20.91 19.90 9.52
C GLU A 353 -20.42 21.36 9.37
N ALA A 354 -20.03 21.78 8.16
CA ALA A 354 -19.62 23.15 7.89
C ALA A 354 -20.82 24.06 7.59
N ASP A 355 -20.80 25.28 8.13
CA ASP A 355 -21.92 26.22 8.06
C ASP A 355 -22.31 26.58 6.61
N GLY A 356 -23.55 26.28 6.21
CA GLY A 356 -24.03 26.61 4.86
C GLY A 356 -23.62 25.60 3.78
N VAL A 357 -22.96 24.50 4.14
CA VAL A 357 -22.86 23.29 3.32
C VAL A 357 -23.93 22.29 3.77
N ALA A 358 -24.64 21.73 2.81
CA ALA A 358 -25.62 20.68 3.07
C ALA A 358 -25.40 19.51 2.10
N LYS A 359 -25.35 18.28 2.62
CA LYS A 359 -25.41 17.08 1.78
C LYS A 359 -26.82 16.96 1.20
N ILE A 360 -26.93 16.99 -0.13
CA ILE A 360 -28.22 16.89 -0.85
C ILE A 360 -28.47 15.49 -1.43
N GLY A 361 -27.50 14.60 -1.27
CA GLY A 361 -27.62 13.16 -1.51
C GLY A 361 -26.39 12.61 -2.21
N GLU A 362 -26.59 11.58 -3.03
CA GLU A 362 -25.53 10.87 -3.73
C GLU A 362 -25.90 10.71 -5.20
N LEU A 363 -24.89 10.61 -6.06
CA LEU A 363 -25.05 10.22 -7.46
C LEU A 363 -25.40 8.73 -7.56
N GLU A 364 -26.11 8.35 -8.62
CA GLU A 364 -26.30 6.94 -8.99
C GLU A 364 -24.95 6.21 -9.04
N ALA A 365 -24.85 5.00 -8.48
CA ALA A 365 -23.59 4.27 -8.38
C ALA A 365 -23.12 3.75 -9.74
N VAL A 366 -21.83 3.90 -10.04
CA VAL A 366 -21.18 3.02 -11.04
C VAL A 366 -20.91 1.68 -10.35
N LYS A 367 -21.28 0.56 -10.95
CA LYS A 367 -21.08 -0.78 -10.35
C LYS A 367 -20.01 -1.54 -11.11
N ILE A 368 -19.02 -2.06 -10.40
CA ILE A 368 -18.10 -3.07 -10.92
C ILE A 368 -18.31 -4.34 -10.11
N GLY A 369 -18.86 -5.38 -10.76
CA GLY A 369 -19.42 -6.52 -10.05
C GLY A 369 -20.50 -6.04 -9.07
N VAL A 370 -20.37 -6.46 -7.81
CA VAL A 370 -21.26 -6.03 -6.71
C VAL A 370 -20.85 -4.75 -6.02
N ARG A 371 -19.68 -4.18 -6.34
CA ARG A 371 -19.14 -3.01 -5.64
C ARG A 371 -19.72 -1.70 -6.21
N PRO A 372 -20.44 -0.90 -5.40
CA PRO A 372 -20.95 0.40 -5.83
C PRO A 372 -19.92 1.53 -5.60
N TYR A 373 -19.76 2.38 -6.61
CA TYR A 373 -18.93 3.58 -6.58
C TYR A 373 -19.83 4.83 -6.62
N GLN A 374 -20.08 5.38 -5.42
CA GLN A 374 -21.01 6.49 -5.20
C GLN A 374 -20.29 7.74 -4.71
N LEU A 375 -20.57 8.86 -5.37
CA LEU A 375 -20.08 10.18 -5.01
C LEU A 375 -21.17 10.95 -4.28
N ALA A 376 -20.79 11.62 -3.19
CA ALA A 376 -21.68 12.49 -2.44
C ALA A 376 -21.81 13.85 -3.13
N MET A 377 -23.04 14.36 -3.15
CA MET A 377 -23.38 15.67 -3.69
C MET A 377 -23.76 16.60 -2.55
N TYR A 378 -23.21 17.80 -2.60
CA TYR A 378 -23.39 18.86 -1.62
C TYR A 378 -23.93 20.11 -2.30
N ARG A 379 -24.50 20.99 -1.48
CA ARG A 379 -24.93 22.32 -1.84
C ARG A 379 -24.29 23.31 -0.90
N ILE A 380 -23.72 24.37 -1.43
CA ILE A 380 -23.21 25.50 -0.67
C ILE A 380 -24.06 26.75 -0.96
N LYS A 381 -24.44 27.48 0.09
CA LYS A 381 -25.09 28.78 -0.01
C LYS A 381 -24.06 29.88 0.25
N SER A 382 -23.96 30.86 -0.66
CA SER A 382 -23.07 32.00 -0.49
C SER A 382 -23.64 33.23 -1.20
N PRO A 383 -23.65 34.41 -0.55
CA PRO A 383 -24.06 35.66 -1.19
C PRO A 383 -23.14 36.06 -2.36
N ASP A 384 -21.91 35.54 -2.39
CA ASP A 384 -20.93 35.80 -3.45
C ASP A 384 -21.20 35.03 -4.75
N LEU A 385 -22.16 34.09 -4.76
CA LEU A 385 -22.47 33.28 -5.92
C LEU A 385 -23.60 33.90 -6.74
N PRO A 386 -23.56 33.87 -8.08
CA PRO A 386 -24.59 34.48 -8.93
C PRO A 386 -26.02 34.01 -8.65
N SER A 387 -26.20 32.73 -8.32
CA SER A 387 -27.48 32.11 -7.97
C SER A 387 -27.75 32.04 -6.46
N GLY A 388 -26.87 32.61 -5.62
CA GLY A 388 -26.88 32.49 -4.15
C GLY A 388 -26.59 31.08 -3.61
N GLN A 389 -26.54 30.07 -4.48
CA GLN A 389 -26.25 28.67 -4.16
C GLN A 389 -25.71 27.91 -5.37
N VAL A 390 -24.84 26.94 -5.12
CA VAL A 390 -24.34 26.01 -6.16
C VAL A 390 -24.20 24.61 -5.58
N CYS A 391 -24.30 23.61 -6.44
CA CYS A 391 -24.14 22.22 -6.09
C CYS A 391 -22.79 21.70 -6.58
N PHE A 392 -22.19 20.77 -5.86
CA PHE A 392 -20.86 20.24 -6.17
C PHE A 392 -20.68 18.83 -5.61
N LEU A 393 -19.65 18.14 -6.10
CA LEU A 393 -19.27 16.82 -5.65
C LEU A 393 -18.01 16.92 -4.81
N ALA A 394 -18.00 16.27 -3.66
CA ALA A 394 -16.82 16.23 -2.81
C ALA A 394 -16.69 14.93 -2.04
N GLU A 395 -15.46 14.52 -1.78
CA GLU A 395 -15.16 13.45 -0.84
C GLU A 395 -13.73 13.58 -0.29
N GLN A 396 -13.50 13.01 0.89
CA GLN A 396 -12.15 12.77 1.36
C GLN A 396 -11.61 11.49 0.70
N PRO A 397 -10.41 11.52 0.10
CA PRO A 397 -9.77 10.31 -0.41
C PRO A 397 -9.61 9.27 0.70
N ALA A 398 -10.14 8.07 0.49
CA ALA A 398 -9.96 6.96 1.44
C ALA A 398 -8.50 6.71 1.86
N PRO A 399 -7.47 6.89 1.00
CA PRO A 399 -6.09 6.68 1.41
C PRO A 399 -5.60 7.64 2.51
N THR A 400 -6.07 8.89 2.54
CA THR A 400 -5.65 9.82 3.60
C THR A 400 -6.28 9.43 4.93
N LYS A 401 -7.53 8.97 4.91
CA LYS A 401 -8.15 8.39 6.10
C LYS A 401 -7.41 7.14 6.60
N HIS A 402 -6.94 6.27 5.69
CA HIS A 402 -6.11 5.14 6.11
C HIS A 402 -4.81 5.58 6.78
N LEU A 403 -4.17 6.67 6.32
CA LEU A 403 -3.01 7.24 7.02
C LEU A 403 -3.35 7.62 8.46
N PHE A 404 -4.51 8.26 8.66
CA PHE A 404 -5.00 8.60 10.00
C PHE A 404 -5.23 7.35 10.85
N ASP A 405 -5.94 6.35 10.32
CA ASP A 405 -6.22 5.10 11.02
C ASP A 405 -4.92 4.36 11.39
N ILE A 406 -3.94 4.32 10.48
CA ILE A 406 -2.61 3.77 10.76
C ILE A 406 -1.96 4.52 11.93
N SER A 407 -1.94 5.87 11.88
CA SER A 407 -1.31 6.68 12.92
C SER A 407 -1.98 6.55 14.30
N LYS A 408 -3.30 6.34 14.35
CA LYS A 408 -4.07 6.27 15.60
C LYS A 408 -4.14 4.87 16.18
N GLN A 409 -4.46 3.88 15.34
CA GLN A 409 -4.72 2.50 15.77
C GLN A 409 -3.42 1.70 15.89
N TYR A 410 -2.41 2.02 15.09
CA TYR A 410 -1.16 1.27 15.00
C TYR A 410 0.03 2.12 15.43
N ARG A 411 0.03 2.55 16.71
CA ARG A 411 1.13 3.35 17.29
C ARG A 411 2.52 2.72 17.08
N ASP A 412 2.60 1.40 17.04
CA ASP A 412 3.84 0.63 16.83
C ASP A 412 4.40 0.75 15.39
N VAL A 413 3.62 1.26 14.43
CA VAL A 413 4.12 1.65 13.10
C VAL A 413 4.98 2.91 13.18
N GLY A 414 4.79 3.72 14.23
CA GLY A 414 5.63 4.90 14.48
C GLY A 414 5.44 6.03 13.47
N ILE A 415 4.26 6.16 12.84
CA ILE A 415 3.91 7.36 12.05
C ILE A 415 3.66 8.51 13.04
N SER A 416 4.58 9.47 13.09
CA SER A 416 4.37 10.69 13.88
C SER A 416 3.34 11.60 13.22
N ALA A 417 2.83 12.61 13.94
CA ALA A 417 1.95 13.64 13.35
C ALA A 417 2.64 14.38 12.19
N LYS A 418 3.96 14.58 12.28
CA LYS A 418 4.76 15.17 11.20
C LYS A 418 4.82 14.25 9.98
N ASP A 419 4.99 12.95 10.19
CA ASP A 419 5.01 11.99 9.08
C ASP A 419 3.64 11.85 8.42
N LEU A 420 2.56 11.85 9.22
CA LEU A 420 1.19 11.87 8.73
C LEU A 420 0.95 13.08 7.82
N HIS A 421 1.35 14.27 8.29
CA HIS A 421 1.27 15.50 7.51
C HIS A 421 2.07 15.39 6.20
N ASN A 422 3.36 15.05 6.28
CA ASN A 422 4.23 14.93 5.11
C ASN A 422 3.68 13.94 4.09
N GLN A 423 3.26 12.75 4.52
CA GLN A 423 2.73 11.72 3.62
C GLN A 423 1.39 12.12 3.00
N SER A 424 0.54 12.85 3.73
CA SER A 424 -0.72 13.36 3.19
C SER A 424 -0.53 14.46 2.14
N GLU A 425 0.46 15.33 2.37
CA GLU A 425 0.82 16.39 1.43
C GLU A 425 1.48 15.81 0.17
N GLU A 426 2.40 14.85 0.34
CA GLU A 426 3.05 14.14 -0.75
C GLU A 426 2.06 13.30 -1.57
N PHE A 427 1.07 12.66 -0.92
CA PHE A 427 -0.06 12.03 -1.61
C PHE A 427 -0.78 13.02 -2.51
N CYS A 428 -1.14 14.19 -1.98
CA CYS A 428 -1.86 15.23 -2.73
C CYS A 428 -1.03 15.75 -3.92
N LYS A 429 0.23 16.14 -3.68
CA LYS A 429 1.16 16.65 -4.70
C LYS A 429 1.39 15.61 -5.79
N SER A 430 1.68 14.37 -5.39
CA SER A 430 1.92 13.26 -6.33
C SER A 430 0.68 12.93 -7.13
N CYS A 431 -0.51 12.91 -6.54
CA CYS A 431 -1.73 12.70 -7.30
C CYS A 431 -1.97 13.79 -8.34
N ALA A 432 -1.89 15.06 -7.92
CA ALA A 432 -2.07 16.19 -8.82
C ALA A 432 -1.04 16.20 -9.96
N ALA A 433 0.23 15.90 -9.65
CA ALA A 433 1.30 15.81 -10.63
C ALA A 433 1.06 14.67 -11.64
N ASN A 434 0.72 13.47 -11.17
CA ASN A 434 0.48 12.32 -12.05
C ASN A 434 -0.73 12.52 -12.97
N ILE A 435 -1.79 13.17 -12.48
CA ILE A 435 -2.98 13.51 -13.27
C ILE A 435 -2.66 14.59 -14.31
N ARG A 436 -1.96 15.67 -13.91
CA ARG A 436 -1.58 16.78 -14.80
C ARG A 436 -0.58 16.35 -15.88
N ASN A 437 0.47 15.65 -15.48
CA ASN A 437 1.50 15.12 -16.37
C ASN A 437 0.99 13.97 -17.20
N LYS A 438 -0.27 13.57 -16.99
CA LYS A 438 -0.98 12.76 -17.97
C LYS A 438 -0.21 11.44 -18.20
N VAL A 439 0.41 10.94 -17.14
CA VAL A 439 1.31 9.77 -17.15
C VAL A 439 0.58 8.51 -17.65
N PHE A 440 -0.76 8.57 -17.81
CA PHE A 440 -1.63 7.47 -18.22
C PHE A 440 -2.67 7.81 -19.31
N ILE A 441 -2.46 8.85 -20.14
CA ILE A 441 -3.45 9.35 -21.13
C ILE A 441 -4.06 8.27 -22.01
N HIS A 442 -3.29 7.27 -22.44
CA HIS A 442 -3.76 6.41 -23.53
C HIS A 442 -5.02 5.60 -23.19
N ASP A 443 -5.28 5.31 -21.91
CA ASP A 443 -6.43 4.48 -21.50
C ASP A 443 -7.41 5.19 -20.55
N VAL A 444 -6.96 6.19 -19.79
CA VAL A 444 -7.67 6.70 -18.60
C VAL A 444 -8.35 8.05 -18.83
N GLY A 445 -8.42 8.60 -20.04
CA GLY A 445 -9.15 9.86 -20.32
C GLY A 445 -8.62 11.08 -19.55
N ASP A 446 -9.33 12.22 -19.65
CA ASP A 446 -8.89 13.47 -19.03
C ASP A 446 -9.38 13.61 -17.58
N LEU A 447 -8.68 12.96 -16.65
CA LEU A 447 -8.96 13.10 -15.21
C LEU A 447 -8.72 14.52 -14.67
N ASN A 448 -7.87 15.30 -15.34
CA ASN A 448 -7.47 16.63 -14.88
C ASN A 448 -8.62 17.65 -14.94
N SER A 449 -9.55 17.49 -15.88
CA SER A 449 -10.76 18.32 -15.92
C SER A 449 -11.86 17.86 -14.97
N LEU A 450 -11.82 16.59 -14.52
CA LEU A 450 -12.91 15.96 -13.75
C LEU A 450 -12.68 15.92 -12.24
N CYS A 451 -11.46 16.17 -11.75
CA CYS A 451 -11.20 16.22 -10.32
C CYS A 451 -10.16 17.28 -9.92
N GLN A 452 -10.20 17.69 -8.65
CA GLN A 452 -9.25 18.63 -8.06
C GLN A 452 -8.98 18.27 -6.61
N PHE A 453 -7.71 18.25 -6.23
CA PHE A 453 -7.27 17.99 -4.87
C PHE A 453 -7.22 19.29 -4.08
N LEU A 454 -7.82 19.28 -2.89
CA LEU A 454 -7.91 20.42 -1.98
C LEU A 454 -7.26 20.04 -0.65
N PHE A 455 -6.00 20.44 -0.47
CA PHE A 455 -5.29 20.25 0.80
C PHE A 455 -5.54 21.46 1.71
N TYR A 456 -5.88 21.23 2.99
CA TYR A 456 -6.19 22.31 3.93
C TYR A 456 -5.80 21.99 5.38
N ASP A 457 -5.49 23.03 6.15
CA ASP A 457 -5.08 22.93 7.56
C ASP A 457 -6.29 22.95 8.52
N ASP A 458 -6.82 21.79 8.86
CA ASP A 458 -8.01 21.67 9.72
C ASP A 458 -7.73 21.86 11.23
N GLU A 459 -6.52 22.23 11.62
CA GLU A 459 -6.14 22.58 13.00
C GLU A 459 -6.27 24.09 13.27
N THR A 460 -5.97 24.89 12.27
CA THR A 460 -6.02 26.37 12.33
C THR A 460 -7.39 26.95 12.00
N TYR A 461 -8.20 26.18 11.25
CA TYR A 461 -9.51 26.58 10.80
C TYR A 461 -10.58 25.94 11.69
N ASN A 462 -11.44 26.77 12.31
CA ASN A 462 -12.60 26.26 13.02
C ASN A 462 -13.56 25.57 12.01
N LYS A 463 -14.59 24.83 12.48
CA LYS A 463 -15.55 24.15 11.58
C LYS A 463 -16.23 25.08 10.54
N ALA A 464 -16.35 26.37 10.82
CA ALA A 464 -16.87 27.40 9.93
C ALA A 464 -15.84 27.92 8.89
N ASP A 465 -14.55 27.64 9.05
CA ASP A 465 -13.47 28.14 8.18
C ASP A 465 -13.03 27.16 7.08
N ALA A 466 -13.33 25.85 7.20
CA ALA A 466 -13.26 24.93 6.05
C ALA A 466 -14.15 25.43 4.90
N LEU A 467 -15.21 26.17 5.27
CA LEU A 467 -16.06 26.93 4.38
C LEU A 467 -15.35 28.11 3.72
N ILE A 468 -14.33 28.73 4.33
CA ILE A 468 -13.54 29.81 3.71
C ILE A 468 -12.60 29.21 2.66
N ILE A 469 -12.05 28.03 2.88
CA ILE A 469 -11.23 27.34 1.86
C ILE A 469 -12.11 26.81 0.74
N LEU A 470 -13.25 26.17 1.06
CA LEU A 470 -14.24 25.82 0.06
C LEU A 470 -14.80 27.08 -0.61
N LYS A 471 -15.07 28.19 0.09
CA LYS A 471 -15.55 29.43 -0.53
C LYS A 471 -14.48 30.09 -1.37
N ASN A 472 -13.21 30.15 -0.99
CA ASN A 472 -12.18 30.82 -1.78
C ASN A 472 -11.74 29.95 -2.95
N VAL A 473 -11.45 28.66 -2.70
CA VAL A 473 -11.03 27.74 -3.76
C VAL A 473 -12.20 27.34 -4.65
N LEU A 474 -13.40 27.13 -4.09
CA LEU A 474 -14.57 26.97 -4.95
C LEU A 474 -14.96 28.31 -5.56
N LYS A 475 -14.89 29.50 -4.96
CA LYS A 475 -15.26 30.76 -5.67
C LYS A 475 -14.38 30.97 -6.87
N ASP A 476 -13.06 30.83 -6.77
CA ASP A 476 -12.18 30.99 -7.91
C ASP A 476 -12.40 29.87 -8.95
N ALA A 477 -12.52 28.62 -8.52
CA ALA A 477 -12.80 27.50 -9.42
C ALA A 477 -14.21 27.54 -10.04
N ILE A 478 -15.21 28.00 -9.28
CA ILE A 478 -16.62 28.17 -9.67
C ILE A 478 -16.71 29.34 -10.62
N MET A 479 -16.04 30.47 -10.38
CA MET A 479 -16.06 31.61 -11.30
C MET A 479 -15.37 31.27 -12.62
N ASP A 480 -14.25 30.57 -12.58
CA ASP A 480 -13.56 30.08 -13.79
C ASP A 480 -14.38 29.02 -14.56
N ASP A 481 -15.10 28.15 -13.86
CA ASP A 481 -15.90 27.07 -14.48
C ASP A 481 -17.32 27.54 -14.86
N LEU A 482 -17.95 28.47 -14.11
CA LEU A 482 -19.16 29.23 -14.49
C LEU A 482 -18.93 29.96 -15.80
N ALA A 483 -17.75 30.59 -15.96
CA ALA A 483 -17.38 31.31 -17.17
C ALA A 483 -17.18 30.39 -18.39
N LYS A 484 -16.95 29.08 -18.20
CA LYS A 484 -16.56 28.15 -19.27
C LYS A 484 -17.59 27.05 -19.56
N ASN A 485 -18.38 26.57 -18.59
CA ASN A 485 -18.97 25.22 -18.65
C ASN A 485 -20.41 25.07 -18.12
N ILE A 486 -21.16 26.15 -17.88
CA ILE A 486 -22.56 26.01 -17.44
C ILE A 486 -23.52 25.94 -18.62
N GLU A 487 -24.08 24.76 -18.83
CA GLU A 487 -25.45 24.62 -19.34
C GLU A 487 -26.40 24.76 -18.16
N VAL A 488 -27.18 25.83 -18.12
CA VAL A 488 -28.33 25.87 -17.22
C VAL A 488 -29.36 24.91 -17.81
N VAL A 489 -29.62 23.80 -17.12
CA VAL A 489 -30.69 22.87 -17.51
C VAL A 489 -32.00 23.52 -17.08
N TYR A 490 -32.50 24.44 -17.89
CA TYR A 490 -33.91 24.82 -17.88
C TYR A 490 -34.65 23.86 -18.81
N GLN A 491 -35.46 22.97 -18.23
CA GLN A 491 -36.64 22.43 -18.91
C GLN A 491 -37.82 22.52 -17.96
#